data_AF-A0A348P020-F1
#
_entry.id   AF-A0A348P020-F1
#
_cell.length_a   1.000
_cell.length_b   1.000
_cell.length_c   1.000
_cell.angle_alpha   90.00
_cell.angle_beta   90.00
_cell.angle_gamma   90.00
#
_symmetry.space_group_name_H-M   'P 1'
#
loop_
_entity.id
_entity.type
_entity.pdbx_description
1 polymer ?
#
loop_
_entity_poly.entity_id
_entity_poly.type
_entity_poly.pdbx_seq_one_letter_code
_entity_poly.pdbx_strand_id
1 'polypeptide(L)'
;MRPTILLIMILIPLSMLHSKYSSWLSQPPKDQILTETVDDQLAFGRLFVPVMTVSEWEPYVRIYDSANNTVIDEYRPGRSIFLKPGKYTLLFGSSDDPIDMIQKHFTISEHQTTLIEPDWSGLIVNVINENMEQVRYGYEIMHMGSAISAGTKYSKDESSFNDINSTWILPPGKYKIVKQGEQYNTITNFSTFDLKPGELTEMTVVINDIQNFIGAGEIGLLEKFDKSRKAWRNILNLKGSVTFRSYNDEIEKENKTDITTKAKIDNKFIYDLKPYYLNFRQVLNEEFNKQDAIKEFRVSLDELKFSNTAIYYFNKVFGFYGEINLDTKIFPNNYYDIDGDIVKIDRSNDSLLITGEDKFKLSNSFTPVNVEESAGLNFTFLKSSASELYLRAGFGFKQNFNDNVYASILSSDSLYTFTEQEDIYSNGLTFTAGADFNFTNSITYVSIANLFYNLDGDRNYNFSWENDLLFKIFKYVSLDYSFILKYDYKADAKNYMIYDNRLALEFSYYLNR
;
A
#
# COMPACT_ATOMS: atom_id res chain seq x y z
N MET A 1 -55.65 43.30 -43.79
CA MET A 1 -54.86 43.96 -42.74
C MET A 1 -54.55 42.94 -41.66
N ARG A 2 -53.30 42.47 -41.60
CA ARG A 2 -52.72 41.71 -40.48
C ARG A 2 -51.32 42.26 -40.25
N PRO A 3 -50.92 42.56 -39.01
CA PRO A 3 -49.68 43.27 -38.74
C PRO A 3 -48.50 42.30 -38.74
N THR A 4 -47.44 42.70 -39.44
CA THR A 4 -46.11 42.11 -39.37
C THR A 4 -45.45 42.61 -38.08
N ILE A 5 -45.30 41.74 -37.08
CA ILE A 5 -44.49 42.02 -35.89
C ILE A 5 -43.06 41.61 -36.21
N LEU A 6 -42.19 42.60 -36.34
CA LEU A 6 -40.74 42.46 -36.49
C LEU A 6 -40.14 42.18 -35.10
N LEU A 7 -39.75 40.93 -34.83
CA LEU A 7 -39.06 40.57 -33.59
C LEU A 7 -37.55 40.85 -33.76
N ILE A 8 -37.05 41.90 -33.11
CA ILE A 8 -35.62 42.19 -33.02
C ILE A 8 -35.01 41.21 -32.00
N MET A 9 -34.27 40.21 -32.48
CA MET A 9 -33.38 39.40 -31.65
C MET A 9 -32.16 40.24 -31.27
N ILE A 10 -32.09 40.64 -30.00
CA ILE A 10 -30.86 41.17 -29.39
C ILE A 10 -29.94 39.96 -29.15
N LEU A 11 -28.93 39.79 -30.01
CA LEU A 11 -27.77 38.96 -29.76
C LEU A 11 -26.92 39.65 -28.67
N ILE A 12 -27.06 39.21 -27.42
CA ILE A 12 -26.07 39.50 -26.38
C ILE A 12 -24.89 38.56 -26.64
N PRO A 13 -23.67 39.05 -26.93
CA PRO A 13 -22.51 38.19 -26.94
C PRO A 13 -22.26 37.77 -25.48
N LEU A 14 -22.54 36.50 -25.18
CA LEU A 14 -22.10 35.85 -23.96
C LEU A 14 -20.57 35.72 -24.07
N SER A 15 -19.85 36.77 -23.72
CA SER A 15 -18.42 36.65 -23.45
C SER A 15 -18.28 35.67 -22.29
N MET A 16 -17.73 34.49 -22.56
CA MET A 16 -17.26 33.57 -21.53
C MET A 16 -16.22 34.32 -20.70
N LEU A 17 -16.63 34.90 -19.57
CA LEU A 17 -15.71 35.31 -18.52
C LEU A 17 -15.11 34.03 -17.97
N HIS A 18 -13.88 33.73 -18.41
CA HIS A 18 -13.04 32.73 -17.77
C HIS A 18 -12.90 33.14 -16.30
N SER A 19 -13.48 32.38 -15.39
CA SER A 19 -13.35 32.64 -13.96
C SER A 19 -11.87 32.45 -13.59
N LYS A 20 -11.29 33.37 -12.80
CA LYS A 20 -9.87 33.39 -12.38
C LYS A 20 -9.40 32.06 -11.74
N TYR A 21 -10.33 31.20 -11.31
CA TYR A 21 -10.05 29.93 -10.61
C TYR A 21 -10.67 28.71 -11.31
N SER A 22 -11.00 28.80 -12.60
CA SER A 22 -11.71 27.73 -13.32
C SER A 22 -10.92 26.43 -13.49
N SER A 23 -9.59 26.47 -13.35
CA SER A 23 -8.73 25.28 -13.45
C SER A 23 -8.55 24.54 -12.12
N TRP A 24 -9.02 25.11 -11.00
CA TRP A 24 -8.81 24.52 -9.68
C TRP A 24 -9.73 23.32 -9.48
N LEU A 25 -9.23 22.29 -8.79
CA LEU A 25 -10.07 21.20 -8.29
C LEU A 25 -10.80 21.59 -6.99
N SER A 26 -10.28 22.61 -6.28
CA SER A 26 -10.90 23.21 -5.11
C SER A 26 -11.88 24.33 -5.47
N GLN A 27 -12.66 24.76 -4.48
CA GLN A 27 -13.49 25.97 -4.61
C GLN A 27 -12.62 27.24 -4.66
N PRO A 28 -13.10 28.37 -5.19
CA PRO A 28 -12.39 29.65 -5.12
C PRO A 28 -12.01 30.05 -3.68
N PRO A 29 -10.91 30.80 -3.47
CA PRO A 29 -10.40 31.14 -2.13
C PRO A 29 -11.44 31.72 -1.16
N LYS A 30 -12.34 32.59 -1.65
CA LYS A 30 -13.39 33.21 -0.83
C LYS A 30 -14.40 32.18 -0.31
N ASP A 31 -14.74 31.20 -1.15
CA ASP A 31 -15.71 30.17 -0.81
C ASP A 31 -15.10 29.13 0.15
N GLN A 32 -13.80 28.85 0.02
CA GLN A 32 -13.08 28.01 0.99
C GLN A 32 -13.12 28.61 2.42
N ILE A 33 -12.95 29.93 2.56
CA ILE A 33 -13.04 30.59 3.87
C ILE A 33 -14.46 30.50 4.44
N LEU A 34 -15.48 30.74 3.62
CA LEU A 34 -16.88 30.72 4.04
C LEU A 34 -17.35 29.32 4.49
N THR A 35 -16.78 28.26 3.90
CA THR A 35 -17.12 26.87 4.23
C THR A 35 -16.41 26.34 5.46
N GLU A 36 -15.36 27.02 5.95
CA GLU A 36 -14.49 26.48 6.98
C GLU A 36 -15.15 26.36 8.38
N THR A 37 -16.25 27.05 8.66
CA THR A 37 -17.00 27.01 9.95
C THR A 37 -16.18 27.31 11.22
N VAL A 38 -14.92 27.73 11.11
CA VAL A 38 -14.07 28.07 12.25
C VAL A 38 -14.32 29.52 12.67
N ASP A 39 -14.65 29.69 13.96
CA ASP A 39 -14.85 30.97 14.61
C ASP A 39 -13.54 31.74 14.81
N ASP A 40 -13.62 33.07 14.79
CA ASP A 40 -12.48 33.95 15.03
C ASP A 40 -12.03 33.92 16.50
N GLN A 41 -10.72 33.99 16.73
CA GLN A 41 -10.12 33.98 18.07
C GLN A 41 -9.85 35.40 18.58
N LEU A 42 -10.26 35.69 19.82
CA LEU A 42 -10.02 36.98 20.49
C LEU A 42 -8.51 37.27 20.59
N ALA A 43 -8.10 38.50 20.27
CA ALA A 43 -6.69 38.95 20.25
C ALA A 43 -5.79 38.37 19.14
N PHE A 44 -6.37 37.67 18.15
CA PHE A 44 -5.65 37.16 16.99
C PHE A 44 -6.20 37.77 15.68
N GLY A 45 -5.38 37.71 14.64
CA GLY A 45 -5.83 37.86 13.26
C GLY A 45 -5.80 36.51 12.54
N ARG A 46 -6.56 36.41 11.45
CA ARG A 46 -6.77 35.19 10.68
C ARG A 46 -5.95 35.25 9.40
N LEU A 47 -5.08 34.27 9.18
CA LEU A 47 -4.38 34.05 7.92
C LEU A 47 -5.05 32.90 7.18
N PHE A 48 -5.37 33.10 5.90
CA PHE A 48 -5.85 32.03 5.05
C PHE A 48 -4.97 31.86 3.82
N VAL A 49 -4.45 30.64 3.63
CA VAL A 49 -3.70 30.23 2.44
C VAL A 49 -4.59 29.27 1.64
N PRO A 50 -5.08 29.66 0.47
CA PRO A 50 -5.96 28.82 -0.33
C PRO A 50 -5.25 27.59 -0.89
N VAL A 51 -6.01 26.51 -1.12
CA VAL A 51 -5.55 25.33 -1.88
C VAL A 51 -6.10 25.36 -3.30
N MET A 52 -5.37 24.83 -4.28
CA MET A 52 -5.86 24.62 -5.65
C MET A 52 -6.53 23.25 -5.83
N THR A 53 -6.25 22.32 -4.91
CA THR A 53 -6.69 20.92 -4.93
C THR A 53 -7.30 20.50 -3.59
N VAL A 54 -6.69 19.59 -2.85
CA VAL A 54 -7.05 19.30 -1.46
C VAL A 54 -5.83 19.49 -0.57
N SER A 55 -6.07 19.85 0.69
CA SER A 55 -5.03 20.14 1.69
C SER A 55 -4.03 19.00 1.88
N GLU A 56 -4.44 17.77 1.59
CA GLU A 56 -3.61 16.58 1.66
C GLU A 56 -2.58 16.48 0.53
N TRP A 57 -2.87 17.06 -0.64
CA TRP A 57 -2.08 16.90 -1.88
C TRP A 57 -1.03 18.00 -2.03
N GLU A 58 -1.22 19.11 -1.34
CA GLU A 58 -0.35 20.29 -1.40
C GLU A 58 0.70 20.29 -0.28
N PRO A 59 1.87 20.90 -0.51
CA PRO A 59 2.94 20.99 0.48
C PRO A 59 2.51 21.83 1.70
N TYR A 60 3.16 21.58 2.83
CA TYR A 60 2.99 22.39 4.04
C TYR A 60 3.49 23.82 3.81
N VAL A 61 2.94 24.74 4.59
CA VAL A 61 3.35 26.14 4.63
C VAL A 61 4.06 26.43 5.94
N ARG A 62 5.18 27.14 5.89
CA ARG A 62 5.96 27.56 7.07
C ARG A 62 5.78 29.04 7.31
N ILE A 63 5.63 29.43 8.57
CA ILE A 63 5.46 30.84 8.95
C ILE A 63 6.61 31.27 9.83
N TYR A 64 7.24 32.38 9.46
CA TYR A 64 8.32 33.02 10.18
C TYR A 64 7.86 34.37 10.71
N ASP A 65 8.25 34.68 11.95
CA ASP A 65 8.15 36.05 12.46
C ASP A 65 9.26 36.91 11.84
N SER A 66 8.87 37.99 11.16
CA SER A 66 9.81 38.84 10.43
C SER A 66 10.75 39.63 11.35
N ALA A 67 10.45 39.77 12.64
CA ALA A 67 11.26 40.55 13.57
C ALA A 67 12.49 39.79 14.08
N ASN A 68 12.39 38.47 14.23
CA ASN A 68 13.43 37.62 14.81
C ASN A 68 13.83 36.44 13.89
N ASN A 69 13.18 36.32 12.72
CA ASN A 69 13.38 35.25 11.74
C ASN A 69 13.21 33.84 12.34
N THR A 70 12.41 33.69 13.39
CA THR A 70 12.13 32.38 14.00
C THR A 70 10.92 31.73 13.37
N VAL A 71 11.02 30.42 13.13
CA VAL A 71 9.87 29.58 12.71
C VAL A 71 8.86 29.57 13.85
N ILE A 72 7.61 29.93 13.53
CA ILE A 72 6.49 29.82 14.46
C ILE A 72 6.01 28.38 14.46
N ASP A 73 5.63 27.88 13.28
CA ASP A 73 5.15 26.51 13.09
C ASP A 73 5.02 26.17 11.58
N GLU A 74 4.67 24.92 11.29
CA GLU A 74 4.26 24.43 9.97
C GLU A 74 2.75 24.11 9.94
N TYR A 75 2.05 24.59 8.92
CA TYR A 75 0.61 24.41 8.78
C TYR A 75 0.26 23.75 7.45
N ARG A 76 -0.90 23.10 7.40
CA ARG A 76 -1.48 22.68 6.12
C ARG A 76 -2.28 23.83 5.50
N PRO A 77 -2.17 24.06 4.18
CA PRO A 77 -2.98 25.05 3.49
C PRO A 77 -4.46 24.64 3.45
N GLY A 78 -5.35 25.57 3.11
CA GLY A 78 -6.80 25.33 3.00
C GLY A 78 -7.54 25.36 4.33
N ARG A 79 -6.85 25.77 5.41
CA ARG A 79 -7.42 26.09 6.71
C ARG A 79 -6.83 27.39 7.24
N SER A 80 -7.59 28.04 8.09
CA SER A 80 -7.27 29.28 8.75
C SER A 80 -6.28 29.07 9.87
N ILE A 81 -5.32 29.97 9.91
CA ILE A 81 -4.22 29.99 10.87
C ILE A 81 -4.37 31.27 11.68
N PHE A 82 -4.45 31.14 13.01
CA PHE A 82 -4.62 32.28 13.91
C PHE A 82 -3.26 32.74 14.43
N LEU A 83 -2.90 33.98 14.13
CA LEU A 83 -1.61 34.57 14.47
C LEU A 83 -1.83 35.86 15.26
N LYS A 84 -0.90 36.17 16.17
CA LYS A 84 -0.93 37.46 16.86
C LYS A 84 -0.72 38.60 15.84
N PRO A 85 -1.20 39.82 16.14
CA PRO A 85 -0.91 40.96 15.28
C PRO A 85 0.60 41.18 15.13
N GLY A 86 1.08 41.31 13.89
CA GLY A 86 2.52 41.31 13.61
C GLY A 86 2.87 41.23 12.12
N LYS A 87 4.17 41.24 11.81
CA LYS A 87 4.70 41.05 10.46
C LYS A 87 5.30 39.66 10.32
N TYR A 88 4.93 38.98 9.25
CA TYR A 88 5.29 37.59 9.04
C TYR A 88 5.75 37.33 7.61
N THR A 89 6.52 36.25 7.45
CA THR A 89 6.93 35.70 6.17
C THR A 89 6.38 34.28 6.04
N LEU A 90 5.64 34.01 4.96
CA LEU A 90 5.17 32.69 4.57
C LEU A 90 6.19 32.10 3.58
N LEU A 91 6.63 30.88 3.84
CA LEU A 91 7.48 30.10 2.95
C LEU A 91 6.76 28.81 2.58
N PHE A 92 6.60 28.54 1.28
CA PHE A 92 5.87 27.37 0.80
C PHE A 92 6.25 27.01 -0.63
N GLY A 93 6.06 25.76 -1.02
CA GLY A 93 6.39 25.28 -2.35
C GLY A 93 6.81 23.83 -2.34
N SER A 94 6.91 23.23 -3.52
CA SER A 94 7.37 21.84 -3.69
C SER A 94 8.88 21.70 -3.91
N SER A 95 9.64 22.81 -3.91
CA SER A 95 11.10 22.77 -4.02
C SER A 95 11.74 22.16 -2.77
N ASP A 96 12.80 21.38 -2.95
CA ASP A 96 13.60 20.84 -1.84
C ASP A 96 14.53 21.91 -1.23
N ASP A 97 14.89 22.94 -1.99
CA ASP A 97 15.68 24.08 -1.51
C ASP A 97 14.76 25.22 -1.03
N PRO A 98 14.86 25.65 0.25
CA PRO A 98 14.14 26.80 0.79
C PRO A 98 14.33 28.11 0.01
N ILE A 99 15.46 28.29 -0.68
CA ILE A 99 15.75 29.49 -1.49
C ILE A 99 14.82 29.56 -2.71
N ASP A 100 14.44 28.41 -3.26
CA ASP A 100 13.60 28.28 -4.45
C ASP A 100 12.11 28.10 -4.11
N MET A 101 11.77 28.07 -2.83
CA MET A 101 10.38 28.13 -2.36
C MET A 101 9.80 29.55 -2.49
N ILE A 102 8.48 29.63 -2.62
CA ILE A 102 7.75 30.89 -2.71
C ILE A 102 7.78 31.58 -1.34
N GLN A 103 8.14 32.86 -1.34
CA GLN A 103 8.18 33.72 -0.15
C GLN A 103 7.15 34.84 -0.25
N LYS A 104 6.35 35.01 0.79
CA LYS A 104 5.36 36.10 0.90
C LYS A 104 5.48 36.83 2.22
N HIS A 105 5.58 38.15 2.16
CA HIS A 105 5.52 38.99 3.35
C HIS A 105 4.12 39.55 3.53
N PHE A 106 3.60 39.46 4.75
CA PHE A 106 2.26 39.94 5.07
C PHE A 106 2.21 40.50 6.50
N THR A 107 1.17 41.27 6.78
CA THR A 107 0.88 41.82 8.11
C THR A 107 -0.44 41.26 8.60
N ILE A 108 -0.46 40.81 9.85
CA ILE A 108 -1.66 40.36 10.55
C ILE A 108 -2.12 41.47 11.47
N SER A 109 -3.42 41.79 11.37
CA SER A 109 -4.10 42.72 12.26
C SER A 109 -5.17 41.97 13.04
N GLU A 110 -5.43 42.41 14.27
CA GLU A 110 -6.44 41.81 15.14
C GLU A 110 -7.83 41.87 14.49
N HIS A 111 -8.60 40.78 14.60
CA HIS A 111 -9.96 40.67 14.04
C HIS A 111 -10.05 40.88 12.52
N GLN A 112 -8.94 40.77 11.79
CA GLN A 112 -8.92 40.84 10.32
C GLN A 112 -8.50 39.51 9.71
N THR A 113 -9.09 39.21 8.54
CA THR A 113 -8.68 38.08 7.70
C THR A 113 -7.72 38.56 6.61
N THR A 114 -6.48 38.09 6.67
CA THR A 114 -5.48 38.24 5.63
C THR A 114 -5.55 37.03 4.71
N LEU A 115 -6.10 37.23 3.51
CA LEU A 115 -6.10 36.23 2.43
C LEU A 115 -4.80 36.38 1.62
N ILE A 116 -4.05 35.29 1.48
CA ILE A 116 -2.91 35.25 0.57
C ILE A 116 -3.42 35.04 -0.85
N GLU A 117 -3.18 36.02 -1.72
CA GLU A 117 -3.56 35.93 -3.14
C GLU A 117 -2.71 34.87 -3.85
N PRO A 118 -3.34 33.92 -4.58
CA PRO A 118 -2.63 32.88 -5.30
C PRO A 118 -2.01 33.44 -6.57
N ASP A 119 -0.71 33.73 -6.50
CA ASP A 119 0.12 34.07 -7.67
C ASP A 119 1.19 33.02 -7.97
N TRP A 120 1.13 31.89 -7.28
CA TRP A 120 1.85 30.66 -7.63
C TRP A 120 1.07 29.82 -8.62
N SER A 121 1.71 28.77 -9.13
CA SER A 121 1.11 27.82 -10.05
C SER A 121 0.99 26.44 -9.40
N GLY A 122 -0.09 25.74 -9.73
CA GLY A 122 -0.29 24.34 -9.38
C GLY A 122 0.06 23.44 -10.56
N LEU A 123 0.67 22.29 -10.32
CA LEU A 123 0.88 21.27 -11.34
C LEU A 123 0.56 19.88 -10.79
N ILE A 124 -0.23 19.12 -11.53
CA ILE A 124 -0.43 17.69 -11.32
C ILE A 124 0.15 16.96 -12.52
N VAL A 125 0.97 15.94 -12.26
CA VAL A 125 1.56 15.10 -13.31
C VAL A 125 0.95 13.72 -13.23
N ASN A 126 0.23 13.35 -14.28
CA ASN A 126 -0.26 12.01 -14.52
C ASN A 126 0.70 11.31 -15.48
N VAL A 127 1.07 10.06 -15.21
CA VAL A 127 1.87 9.26 -16.15
C VAL A 127 1.05 8.05 -16.54
N ILE A 128 0.88 7.86 -17.85
CA ILE A 128 0.13 6.76 -18.43
C ILE A 128 1.00 5.94 -19.38
N ASN A 129 0.67 4.67 -19.56
CA ASN A 129 1.28 3.83 -20.61
C ASN A 129 0.51 3.94 -21.94
N GLU A 130 0.99 3.21 -22.96
CA GLU A 130 0.36 3.12 -24.29
C GLU A 130 -1.09 2.60 -24.27
N ASN A 131 -1.49 1.90 -23.20
CA ASN A 131 -2.85 1.40 -23.00
C ASN A 131 -3.72 2.37 -22.17
N MET A 132 -3.25 3.60 -21.91
CA MET A 132 -3.92 4.61 -21.08
C MET A 132 -4.07 4.25 -19.59
N GLU A 133 -3.29 3.28 -19.09
CA GLU A 133 -3.29 2.93 -17.66
C GLU A 133 -2.35 3.87 -16.89
N GLN A 134 -2.76 4.38 -15.73
CA GLN A 134 -1.85 5.15 -14.86
C GLN A 134 -0.76 4.24 -14.29
N VAL A 135 0.48 4.72 -14.28
CA VAL A 135 1.66 3.93 -13.90
C VAL A 135 2.51 4.70 -12.91
N ARG A 136 3.02 4.02 -11.87
CA ARG A 136 4.02 4.61 -10.98
C ARG A 136 5.26 4.94 -11.78
N TYR A 137 5.58 6.21 -11.89
CA TYR A 137 6.74 6.65 -12.64
C TYR A 137 7.42 7.82 -11.95
N GLY A 138 8.73 7.66 -11.74
CA GLY A 138 9.60 8.65 -11.11
C GLY A 138 10.04 9.68 -12.12
N TYR A 139 9.80 10.94 -11.80
CA TYR A 139 10.18 12.06 -12.65
C TYR A 139 10.77 13.19 -11.81
N GLU A 140 11.50 14.05 -12.51
CA GLU A 140 12.09 15.25 -11.94
C GLU A 140 11.60 16.48 -12.70
N ILE A 141 11.33 17.55 -11.96
CA ILE A 141 10.94 18.84 -12.54
C ILE A 141 12.09 19.81 -12.35
N MET A 142 12.48 20.50 -13.41
CA MET A 142 13.58 21.46 -13.41
C MET A 142 13.11 22.79 -13.98
N HIS A 143 13.48 23.89 -13.33
CA HIS A 143 13.18 25.22 -13.84
C HIS A 143 14.12 25.58 -14.99
N MET A 144 13.61 25.97 -16.16
CA MET A 144 14.44 26.17 -17.34
C MET A 144 15.34 27.42 -17.28
N GLY A 145 14.92 28.44 -16.52
CA GLY A 145 15.70 29.68 -16.41
C GLY A 145 16.93 29.55 -15.52
N SER A 146 16.86 28.72 -14.48
CA SER A 146 17.95 28.51 -13.51
C SER A 146 18.66 27.16 -13.68
N ALA A 147 18.07 26.22 -14.41
CA ALA A 147 18.50 24.82 -14.49
C ALA A 147 18.56 24.11 -13.12
N ILE A 148 17.89 24.67 -12.11
CA ILE A 148 17.80 24.10 -10.77
C ILE A 148 16.61 23.12 -10.73
N SER A 149 16.83 21.99 -10.07
CA SER A 149 15.78 21.01 -9.81
C SER A 149 14.77 21.60 -8.83
N ALA A 150 13.50 21.60 -9.24
CA ALA A 150 12.39 21.85 -8.34
C ALA A 150 12.08 20.62 -7.46
N GLY A 151 12.72 19.48 -7.70
CA GLY A 151 12.58 18.27 -6.91
C GLY A 151 12.13 17.06 -7.74
N THR A 152 12.00 15.92 -7.06
CA THR A 152 11.56 14.65 -7.65
C THR A 152 10.25 14.17 -7.03
N LYS A 153 9.33 13.64 -7.84
CA LYS A 153 8.14 12.93 -7.33
C LYS A 153 7.85 11.71 -8.19
N TYR A 154 6.98 10.87 -7.64
CA TYR A 154 6.39 9.75 -8.35
C TYR A 154 4.97 10.11 -8.75
N SER A 155 4.61 9.77 -9.98
CA SER A 155 3.22 9.81 -10.43
C SER A 155 2.41 8.70 -9.76
N LYS A 156 1.11 8.94 -9.66
CA LYS A 156 0.19 7.96 -9.10
C LYS A 156 0.09 6.74 -10.01
N ASP A 157 0.19 5.57 -9.41
CA ASP A 157 -0.25 4.32 -10.02
C ASP A 157 -1.66 4.01 -9.53
N GLU A 158 -2.55 3.63 -10.44
CA GLU A 158 -3.86 3.10 -10.05
C GLU A 158 -3.74 1.87 -9.14
N SER A 159 -2.64 1.11 -9.27
CA SER A 159 -2.38 -0.10 -8.47
C SER A 159 -1.66 0.13 -7.13
N SER A 160 -1.14 1.34 -6.86
CA SER A 160 -0.37 1.62 -5.64
C SER A 160 -1.28 1.88 -4.43
N PHE A 161 -0.95 1.23 -3.32
CA PHE A 161 -1.82 1.12 -2.16
C PHE A 161 -2.00 2.45 -1.39
N ASN A 162 -1.03 3.37 -1.45
CA ASN A 162 -0.92 4.59 -0.65
C ASN A 162 -0.69 5.88 -1.48
N ASP A 163 -0.82 5.83 -2.82
CA ASP A 163 -0.49 6.99 -3.66
C ASP A 163 -1.63 8.01 -3.70
N ILE A 164 -1.44 9.06 -2.91
CA ILE A 164 -2.20 10.30 -2.97
C ILE A 164 -1.65 11.11 -4.15
N ASN A 165 -2.52 11.74 -4.95
CA ASN A 165 -2.06 12.70 -5.96
C ASN A 165 -1.23 13.79 -5.25
N SER A 166 -0.07 14.10 -5.79
CA SER A 166 0.76 15.17 -5.23
C SER A 166 0.69 16.39 -6.15
N THR A 167 0.18 17.48 -5.60
CA THR A 167 0.15 18.76 -6.28
C THR A 167 1.51 19.42 -6.10
N TRP A 168 2.15 19.75 -7.20
CA TRP A 168 3.29 20.64 -7.22
C TRP A 168 2.82 22.07 -7.04
N ILE A 169 3.40 22.78 -6.07
CA ILE A 169 3.23 24.22 -5.92
C ILE A 169 4.55 24.87 -6.28
N LEU A 170 4.56 25.61 -7.37
CA LEU A 170 5.76 26.16 -8.00
C LEU A 170 5.56 27.63 -8.36
N PRO A 171 6.64 28.44 -8.41
CA PRO A 171 6.59 29.74 -9.05
C PRO A 171 6.10 29.63 -10.51
N PRO A 172 5.43 30.67 -11.05
CA PRO A 172 5.12 30.72 -12.46
C PRO A 172 6.40 30.79 -13.30
N GLY A 173 6.43 30.10 -14.42
CA GLY A 173 7.63 30.02 -15.25
C GLY A 173 7.64 28.82 -16.19
N LYS A 174 8.78 28.64 -16.86
CA LYS A 174 8.99 27.56 -17.82
C LYS A 174 9.76 26.42 -17.16
N TYR A 175 9.23 25.21 -17.29
CA TYR A 175 9.75 24.02 -16.65
C TYR A 175 10.02 22.91 -17.65
N LYS A 176 10.94 22.04 -17.26
CA LYS A 176 11.29 20.81 -17.97
C LYS A 176 11.00 19.63 -17.03
N ILE A 177 10.22 18.66 -17.50
CA ILE A 177 10.07 17.37 -16.84
C ILE A 177 11.01 16.37 -17.51
N VAL A 178 11.71 15.58 -16.72
CA VAL A 178 12.59 14.51 -17.19
C VAL A 178 12.32 13.22 -16.45
N LYS A 179 12.68 12.08 -17.06
CA LYS A 179 12.78 10.81 -16.33
C LYS A 179 13.76 10.97 -15.17
N GLN A 180 13.41 10.46 -14.00
CA GLN A 180 14.27 10.55 -12.82
C GLN A 180 15.66 9.96 -13.11
N GLY A 181 16.71 10.72 -12.78
CA GLY A 181 18.11 10.37 -13.02
C GLY A 181 18.68 10.86 -14.36
N GLU A 182 17.85 11.42 -15.25
CA GLU A 182 18.32 12.11 -16.45
C GLU A 182 18.90 13.49 -16.11
N GLN A 183 19.86 13.94 -16.91
CA GLN A 183 20.46 15.27 -16.75
C GLN A 183 19.56 16.37 -17.33
N TYR A 184 19.67 17.60 -16.83
CA TYR A 184 18.93 18.76 -17.34
C TYR A 184 19.08 18.97 -18.86
N ASN A 185 20.26 18.68 -19.42
CA ASN A 185 20.57 18.84 -20.84
C ASN A 185 20.14 17.63 -21.71
N THR A 186 19.46 16.63 -21.14
CA THR A 186 19.00 15.46 -21.90
C THR A 186 18.13 15.88 -23.07
N ILE A 187 18.33 15.22 -24.21
CA ILE A 187 17.54 15.41 -25.44
C ILE A 187 16.56 14.24 -25.68
N THR A 188 16.46 13.34 -24.71
CA THR A 188 15.54 12.20 -24.69
C THR A 188 14.79 12.17 -23.37
N ASN A 189 13.66 11.48 -23.30
CA ASN A 189 12.91 11.31 -22.04
C ASN A 189 12.57 12.63 -21.32
N PHE A 190 12.23 13.67 -22.09
CA PHE A 190 11.88 14.98 -21.55
C PHE A 190 10.66 15.58 -22.22
N SER A 191 10.01 16.50 -21.51
CA SER A 191 9.05 17.44 -22.08
C SER A 191 9.21 18.81 -21.41
N THR A 192 8.71 19.86 -22.06
CA THR A 192 8.71 21.22 -21.53
C THR A 192 7.30 21.77 -21.48
N PHE A 193 7.00 22.53 -20.44
CA PHE A 193 5.68 23.12 -20.22
C PHE A 193 5.80 24.46 -19.50
N ASP A 194 4.76 25.28 -19.60
CA ASP A 194 4.70 26.62 -19.01
C ASP A 194 3.62 26.64 -17.92
N LEU A 195 3.97 27.18 -16.76
CA LEU A 195 3.06 27.32 -15.61
C LEU A 195 2.66 28.78 -15.43
N LYS A 196 1.35 29.05 -15.35
CA LYS A 196 0.80 30.41 -15.21
C LYS A 196 0.36 30.73 -13.79
N PRO A 197 0.49 32.01 -13.36
CA PRO A 197 0.12 32.43 -12.01
C PRO A 197 -1.38 32.21 -11.75
N GLY A 198 -1.68 31.56 -10.63
CA GLY A 198 -3.03 31.28 -10.18
C GLY A 198 -3.72 30.14 -10.94
N GLU A 199 -3.06 29.46 -11.88
CA GLU A 199 -3.63 28.33 -12.62
C GLU A 199 -3.13 26.98 -12.06
N LEU A 200 -4.01 25.98 -12.07
CA LEU A 200 -3.66 24.58 -11.85
C LEU A 200 -3.55 23.89 -13.23
N THR A 201 -2.37 23.40 -13.56
CA THR A 201 -2.09 22.69 -14.80
C THR A 201 -2.09 21.18 -14.56
N GLU A 202 -2.83 20.43 -15.37
CA GLU A 202 -2.78 18.97 -15.37
C GLU A 202 -1.99 18.48 -16.58
N MET A 203 -0.76 18.01 -16.35
CA MET A 203 0.09 17.45 -17.39
C MET A 203 0.00 15.93 -17.37
N THR A 204 -0.21 15.34 -18.54
CA THR A 204 -0.11 13.90 -18.75
C THR A 204 1.16 13.59 -19.54
N VAL A 205 1.95 12.64 -19.05
CA VAL A 205 3.11 12.08 -19.74
C VAL A 205 2.78 10.65 -20.16
N VAL A 206 3.05 10.31 -21.41
CA VAL A 206 2.87 8.96 -21.95
C VAL A 206 4.23 8.28 -22.03
N ILE A 207 4.30 7.08 -21.47
CA ILE A 207 5.50 6.23 -21.53
C ILE A 207 5.23 4.95 -22.32
N ASN A 208 6.27 4.42 -22.93
CA ASN A 208 6.23 3.08 -23.52
C ASN A 208 6.52 1.98 -22.48
N ASP A 209 6.46 0.72 -22.92
CA ASP A 209 6.73 -0.45 -22.08
C ASP A 209 8.15 -0.47 -21.45
N ILE A 210 9.12 0.20 -22.07
CA ILE A 210 10.51 0.34 -21.59
C ILE A 210 10.69 1.62 -20.76
N GLN A 211 9.59 2.25 -20.33
CA GLN A 211 9.62 3.42 -19.47
C GLN A 211 10.38 4.61 -20.08
N ASN A 212 10.24 4.84 -21.38
CA ASN A 212 10.73 6.03 -22.08
C ASN A 212 9.55 6.96 -22.42
N PHE A 213 9.79 8.27 -22.42
CA PHE A 213 8.75 9.23 -22.80
C PHE A 213 8.48 9.12 -24.30
N ILE A 214 7.21 8.98 -24.66
CA ILE A 214 6.76 8.97 -26.05
C ILE A 214 5.81 10.15 -26.37
N GLY A 215 5.27 10.80 -25.35
CA GLY A 215 4.47 12.02 -25.50
C GLY A 215 4.18 12.71 -24.17
N ALA A 216 3.81 13.97 -24.22
CA ALA A 216 3.33 14.70 -23.05
C ALA A 216 2.44 15.88 -23.46
N GLY A 217 1.46 16.24 -22.63
CA GLY A 217 0.57 17.38 -22.86
C GLY A 217 -0.53 17.52 -21.82
N GLU A 218 -1.33 18.59 -21.92
CA GLU A 218 -2.47 18.85 -21.04
C GLU A 218 -3.72 18.12 -21.56
N ILE A 219 -4.15 17.06 -20.88
CA ILE A 219 -5.26 16.18 -21.33
C ILE A 219 -6.49 16.26 -20.39
N GLY A 220 -6.38 16.91 -19.22
CA GLY A 220 -7.53 17.19 -18.35
C GLY A 220 -8.30 15.94 -17.92
N LEU A 221 -7.59 14.88 -17.50
CA LEU A 221 -8.16 13.58 -17.18
C LEU A 221 -8.79 13.54 -15.77
N LEU A 222 -8.30 14.35 -14.82
CA LEU A 222 -8.73 14.30 -13.42
C LEU A 222 -10.22 14.58 -13.22
N GLU A 223 -10.84 15.48 -14.00
CA GLU A 223 -12.29 15.77 -13.88
C GLU A 223 -13.19 14.55 -14.12
N LYS A 224 -12.71 13.57 -14.90
CA LYS A 224 -13.44 12.32 -15.19
C LYS A 224 -13.13 11.21 -14.17
N PHE A 225 -11.93 11.18 -13.60
CA PHE A 225 -11.50 10.09 -12.72
C PHE A 225 -11.73 10.37 -11.23
N ASP A 226 -11.76 11.64 -10.79
CA ASP A 226 -11.77 11.99 -9.36
C ASP A 226 -13.17 12.28 -8.77
N LYS A 227 -14.24 12.31 -9.60
CA LYS A 227 -15.61 12.45 -9.10
C LYS A 227 -16.15 11.22 -8.36
N SER A 228 -15.47 10.09 -8.44
CA SER A 228 -15.69 8.98 -7.51
C SER A 228 -14.46 8.81 -6.63
N ARG A 229 -14.51 9.40 -5.43
CA ARG A 229 -13.79 8.87 -4.26
C ARG A 229 -14.27 7.43 -4.05
N LYS A 230 -13.77 6.47 -4.82
CA LYS A 230 -14.05 5.06 -4.60
C LYS A 230 -13.30 4.70 -3.32
N ALA A 231 -14.01 4.81 -2.21
CA ALA A 231 -13.47 4.45 -0.91
C ALA A 231 -13.04 2.96 -0.91
N TRP A 232 -13.65 2.15 -1.76
CA TRP A 232 -13.29 0.76 -2.02
C TRP A 232 -12.40 0.60 -3.25
N ARG A 233 -11.32 -0.15 -3.09
CA ARG A 233 -10.43 -0.62 -4.17
C ARG A 233 -10.39 -2.14 -4.17
N ASN A 234 -10.42 -2.76 -5.36
CA ASN A 234 -10.22 -4.20 -5.53
C ASN A 234 -8.96 -4.45 -6.37
N ILE A 235 -8.09 -5.33 -5.90
CA ILE A 235 -6.85 -5.72 -6.60
C ILE A 235 -6.82 -7.22 -6.70
N LEU A 236 -6.84 -7.73 -7.93
CA LEU A 236 -6.76 -9.16 -8.22
C LEU A 236 -5.48 -9.46 -9.00
N ASN A 237 -4.61 -10.26 -8.39
CA ASN A 237 -3.31 -10.62 -8.93
C ASN A 237 -3.24 -12.12 -9.17
N LEU A 238 -2.89 -12.51 -10.38
CA LEU A 238 -2.50 -13.87 -10.73
C LEU A 238 -0.97 -13.91 -10.80
N LYS A 239 -0.38 -14.88 -10.11
CA LYS A 239 1.07 -15.03 -9.98
C LYS A 239 1.45 -16.46 -10.29
N GLY A 240 2.55 -16.65 -11.01
CA GLY A 240 3.20 -17.92 -11.19
C GLY A 240 4.69 -17.76 -10.96
N SER A 241 5.35 -18.65 -10.22
CA SER A 241 6.79 -18.52 -9.95
C SER A 241 7.52 -19.85 -10.01
N VAL A 242 8.80 -19.76 -10.38
CA VAL A 242 9.78 -20.83 -10.13
C VAL A 242 10.64 -20.37 -8.97
N THR A 243 10.63 -21.16 -7.89
CA THR A 243 11.26 -20.79 -6.63
C THR A 243 12.37 -21.77 -6.30
N PHE A 244 13.57 -21.23 -6.08
CA PHE A 244 14.67 -21.94 -5.45
C PHE A 244 14.59 -21.68 -3.95
N ARG A 245 14.49 -22.73 -3.14
CA ARG A 245 14.29 -22.61 -1.70
C ARG A 245 15.37 -23.38 -0.94
N SER A 246 15.82 -22.82 0.19
CA SER A 246 16.83 -23.39 1.08
C SER A 246 16.42 -23.23 2.54
N TYR A 247 16.29 -24.34 3.27
CA TYR A 247 15.63 -24.39 4.58
C TYR A 247 16.11 -25.54 5.47
N ASN A 248 15.82 -25.46 6.77
CA ASN A 248 16.21 -26.45 7.79
C ASN A 248 15.04 -26.95 8.69
N ASP A 249 13.81 -27.00 8.17
CA ASP A 249 12.60 -27.37 8.94
C ASP A 249 12.60 -28.83 9.46
N GLU A 250 13.34 -29.72 8.81
CA GLU A 250 13.41 -31.13 9.20
C GLU A 250 14.51 -31.44 10.24
N ILE A 251 15.73 -30.91 10.07
CA ILE A 251 16.86 -31.18 10.97
C ILE A 251 17.69 -29.90 11.09
N GLU A 252 17.97 -29.45 12.32
CA GLU A 252 18.66 -28.17 12.60
C GLU A 252 19.96 -27.99 11.79
N LYS A 253 20.72 -29.07 11.66
CA LYS A 253 22.06 -29.11 11.05
C LYS A 253 22.06 -29.46 9.57
N GLU A 254 20.91 -29.79 8.99
CA GLU A 254 20.82 -30.13 7.57
C GLU A 254 20.08 -29.03 6.82
N ASN A 255 20.72 -28.51 5.77
CA ASN A 255 20.10 -27.57 4.87
C ASN A 255 19.59 -28.34 3.65
N LYS A 256 18.29 -28.30 3.40
CA LYS A 256 17.67 -28.83 2.20
C LYS A 256 17.56 -27.75 1.15
N THR A 257 17.60 -28.16 -0.11
CA THR A 257 17.44 -27.26 -1.24
C THR A 257 16.54 -27.91 -2.26
N ASP A 258 15.52 -27.19 -2.70
CA ASP A 258 14.57 -27.65 -3.71
C ASP A 258 14.21 -26.54 -4.70
N ILE A 259 13.67 -26.99 -5.84
CA ILE A 259 13.12 -26.13 -6.87
C ILE A 259 11.64 -26.46 -6.98
N THR A 260 10.79 -25.47 -6.74
CA THR A 260 9.34 -25.64 -6.76
C THR A 260 8.71 -24.69 -7.76
N THR A 261 7.55 -25.08 -8.29
CA THR A 261 6.73 -24.20 -9.13
C THR A 261 5.45 -23.86 -8.38
N LYS A 262 5.14 -22.58 -8.27
CA LYS A 262 3.99 -22.09 -7.50
C LYS A 262 3.03 -21.32 -8.39
N ALA A 263 1.73 -21.57 -8.24
CA ALA A 263 0.66 -20.73 -8.75
C ALA A 263 -0.03 -20.04 -7.56
N LYS A 264 -0.33 -18.75 -7.71
CA LYS A 264 -0.93 -17.92 -6.66
C LYS A 264 -2.00 -17.00 -7.22
N ILE A 265 -3.14 -16.95 -6.54
CA ILE A 265 -4.19 -15.96 -6.75
C ILE A 265 -4.27 -15.11 -5.48
N ASP A 266 -4.05 -13.80 -5.59
CA ASP A 266 -4.08 -12.85 -4.47
C ASP A 266 -5.11 -11.77 -4.78
N ASN A 267 -6.21 -11.77 -4.02
CA ASN A 267 -7.31 -10.83 -4.17
C ASN A 267 -7.42 -9.96 -2.92
N LYS A 268 -7.47 -8.64 -3.08
CA LYS A 268 -7.55 -7.67 -1.99
C LYS A 268 -8.70 -6.71 -2.20
N PHE A 269 -9.49 -6.46 -1.17
CA PHE A 269 -10.48 -5.38 -1.10
C PHE A 269 -10.10 -4.43 0.02
N ILE A 270 -9.89 -3.17 -0.31
CA ILE A 270 -9.38 -2.19 0.64
C ILE A 270 -10.34 -1.02 0.69
N TYR A 271 -10.74 -0.65 1.91
CA TYR A 271 -11.36 0.61 2.23
C TYR A 271 -10.37 1.49 2.97
N ASP A 272 -9.96 2.64 2.42
CA ASP A 272 -9.08 3.60 3.10
C ASP A 272 -9.69 5.00 3.04
N LEU A 273 -10.60 5.27 3.99
CA LEU A 273 -11.15 6.60 4.20
C LEU A 273 -11.26 6.86 5.70
N LYS A 274 -10.35 7.68 6.21
CA LYS A 274 -10.29 8.03 7.64
C LYS A 274 -11.66 8.50 8.14
N PRO A 275 -12.07 8.07 9.34
CA PRO A 275 -11.27 7.36 10.35
C PRO A 275 -11.16 5.83 10.16
N TYR A 276 -11.71 5.24 9.10
CA TYR A 276 -11.75 3.79 8.93
C TYR A 276 -10.74 3.29 7.89
N TYR A 277 -10.08 2.19 8.21
CA TYR A 277 -9.32 1.39 7.27
C TYR A 277 -9.76 -0.07 7.37
N LEU A 278 -10.12 -0.67 6.24
CA LEU A 278 -10.48 -2.08 6.16
C LEU A 278 -9.66 -2.74 5.05
N ASN A 279 -9.12 -3.92 5.29
CA ASN A 279 -8.39 -4.71 4.31
C ASN A 279 -8.88 -6.16 4.39
N PHE A 280 -9.48 -6.64 3.32
CA PHE A 280 -9.91 -8.02 3.15
C PHE A 280 -9.03 -8.65 2.07
N ARG A 281 -8.20 -9.63 2.43
CA ARG A 281 -7.28 -10.30 1.52
C ARG A 281 -7.60 -11.78 1.47
N GLN A 282 -7.60 -12.33 0.26
CA GLN A 282 -7.80 -13.74 -0.03
C GLN A 282 -6.60 -14.21 -0.85
N VAL A 283 -5.93 -15.27 -0.41
CA VAL A 283 -4.80 -15.85 -1.10
C VAL A 283 -5.06 -17.32 -1.30
N LEU A 284 -4.99 -17.77 -2.54
CA LEU A 284 -4.90 -19.18 -2.91
C LEU A 284 -3.49 -19.46 -3.44
N ASN A 285 -2.80 -20.41 -2.84
CA ASN A 285 -1.47 -20.84 -3.21
C ASN A 285 -1.48 -22.35 -3.50
N GLU A 286 -1.01 -22.72 -4.67
CA GLU A 286 -0.77 -24.11 -5.07
C GLU A 286 0.70 -24.26 -5.45
N GLU A 287 1.39 -25.21 -4.86
CA GLU A 287 2.78 -25.53 -5.18
C GLU A 287 2.89 -26.95 -5.70
N PHE A 288 3.67 -27.12 -6.77
CA PHE A 288 3.93 -28.38 -7.41
C PHE A 288 5.41 -28.69 -7.30
N ASN A 289 5.73 -29.87 -6.77
CA ASN A 289 7.07 -30.40 -6.70
C ASN A 289 7.18 -31.66 -7.56
N LYS A 290 8.31 -31.80 -8.27
CA LYS A 290 8.67 -32.98 -9.02
C LYS A 290 9.78 -33.69 -8.26
N GLN A 291 9.44 -34.78 -7.56
CA GLN A 291 10.44 -35.61 -6.87
C GLN A 291 11.11 -36.57 -7.86
N ASP A 292 12.45 -36.61 -7.89
CA ASP A 292 13.22 -37.43 -8.85
C ASP A 292 12.97 -38.94 -8.75
N ALA A 293 12.48 -39.43 -7.61
CA ALA A 293 12.21 -40.85 -7.37
C ALA A 293 10.93 -41.36 -8.08
N ILE A 294 9.97 -40.47 -8.37
CA ILE A 294 8.64 -40.83 -8.88
C ILE A 294 8.32 -39.82 -9.98
N LYS A 295 8.20 -40.27 -11.24
CA LYS A 295 8.02 -39.41 -12.43
C LYS A 295 6.66 -38.67 -12.49
N GLU A 296 6.03 -38.38 -11.36
CA GLU A 296 4.73 -37.76 -11.22
C GLU A 296 4.84 -36.40 -10.53
N PHE A 297 3.94 -35.47 -10.88
CA PHE A 297 3.81 -34.19 -10.18
C PHE A 297 3.01 -34.39 -8.90
N ARG A 298 3.57 -34.05 -7.75
CA ARG A 298 2.85 -34.03 -6.48
C ARG A 298 2.58 -32.58 -6.08
N VAL A 299 1.36 -32.30 -5.63
CA VAL A 299 1.03 -31.01 -4.98
C VAL A 299 1.75 -30.99 -3.64
N SER A 300 2.74 -30.11 -3.49
CA SER A 300 3.56 -29.98 -2.27
C SER A 300 2.98 -29.00 -1.27
N LEU A 301 2.23 -28.01 -1.74
CA LEU A 301 1.53 -27.03 -0.90
C LEU A 301 0.17 -26.72 -1.50
N ASP A 302 -0.84 -26.71 -0.64
CA ASP A 302 -2.19 -26.24 -0.92
C ASP A 302 -2.61 -25.37 0.27
N GLU A 303 -2.77 -24.08 0.03
CA GLU A 303 -3.08 -23.10 1.06
C GLU A 303 -4.13 -22.09 0.55
N LEU A 304 -5.26 -22.04 1.23
CA LEU A 304 -6.28 -21.02 1.11
C LEU A 304 -6.29 -20.18 2.39
N LYS A 305 -5.94 -18.89 2.24
CA LYS A 305 -5.80 -17.95 3.35
C LYS A 305 -6.73 -16.75 3.19
N PHE A 306 -7.43 -16.40 4.27
CA PHE A 306 -8.24 -15.19 4.38
C PHE A 306 -7.66 -14.32 5.51
N SER A 307 -7.27 -13.10 5.18
CA SER A 307 -6.72 -12.13 6.14
C SER A 307 -7.56 -10.87 6.13
N ASN A 308 -8.15 -10.53 7.27
CA ASN A 308 -9.03 -9.39 7.42
C ASN A 308 -8.48 -8.48 8.51
N THR A 309 -8.25 -7.22 8.19
CA THR A 309 -7.80 -6.20 9.14
C THR A 309 -8.75 -5.03 9.11
N ALA A 310 -9.19 -4.57 10.29
CA ALA A 310 -9.96 -3.36 10.47
C ALA A 310 -9.24 -2.43 11.45
N ILE A 311 -9.13 -1.15 11.11
CA ILE A 311 -8.53 -0.13 11.98
C ILE A 311 -9.47 1.07 12.05
N TYR A 312 -9.76 1.51 13.27
CA TYR A 312 -10.40 2.79 13.55
C TYR A 312 -9.38 3.77 14.11
N TYR A 313 -9.04 4.78 13.33
CA TYR A 313 -8.11 5.84 13.69
C TYR A 313 -8.81 6.93 14.48
N PHE A 314 -8.44 7.11 15.75
CA PHE A 314 -8.87 8.28 16.52
C PHE A 314 -7.95 9.49 16.30
N ASN A 315 -6.74 9.28 15.77
CA ASN A 315 -5.91 10.34 15.19
C ASN A 315 -5.03 9.78 14.04
N LYS A 316 -4.13 10.58 13.46
CA LYS A 316 -3.32 10.16 12.30
C LYS A 316 -2.31 9.03 12.60
N VAL A 317 -1.99 8.80 13.86
CA VAL A 317 -0.90 7.93 14.34
C VAL A 317 -1.45 6.72 15.09
N PHE A 318 -2.51 6.90 15.86
CA PHE A 318 -3.07 5.87 16.73
C PHE A 318 -4.47 5.44 16.29
N GLY A 319 -4.75 4.15 16.43
CA GLY A 319 -6.07 3.58 16.21
C GLY A 319 -6.30 2.30 17.00
N PHE A 320 -7.56 1.88 17.10
CA PHE A 320 -7.90 0.52 17.51
C PHE A 320 -7.87 -0.39 16.29
N TYR A 321 -7.32 -1.60 16.43
CA TYR A 321 -7.34 -2.59 15.37
C TYR A 321 -8.03 -3.88 15.81
N GLY A 322 -8.60 -4.57 14.82
CA GLY A 322 -9.01 -5.95 14.89
C GLY A 322 -8.49 -6.69 13.66
N GLU A 323 -8.08 -7.94 13.83
CA GLU A 323 -7.55 -8.79 12.78
C GLU A 323 -8.08 -10.21 12.92
N ILE A 324 -8.45 -10.81 11.78
CA ILE A 324 -8.87 -12.22 11.69
C ILE A 324 -8.11 -12.84 10.52
N ASN A 325 -7.31 -13.85 10.81
CA ASN A 325 -6.62 -14.68 9.85
C ASN A 325 -7.21 -16.10 9.90
N LEU A 326 -7.54 -16.62 8.73
CA LEU A 326 -8.05 -17.97 8.53
C LEU A 326 -7.15 -18.65 7.51
N ASP A 327 -6.64 -19.84 7.82
CA ASP A 327 -5.92 -20.66 6.86
C ASP A 327 -6.44 -22.10 6.85
N THR A 328 -6.49 -22.67 5.66
CA THR A 328 -6.96 -24.04 5.41
C THR A 328 -6.45 -24.56 4.07
N LYS A 329 -6.82 -25.79 3.71
CA LYS A 329 -6.46 -26.47 2.45
C LYS A 329 -7.68 -26.65 1.56
N ILE A 330 -7.57 -26.62 0.24
CA ILE A 330 -8.71 -26.86 -0.67
C ILE A 330 -8.91 -28.35 -0.94
N PHE A 331 -7.81 -29.08 -1.13
CA PHE A 331 -7.76 -30.48 -1.51
C PHE A 331 -7.47 -31.37 -0.30
N PRO A 332 -7.95 -32.63 -0.32
CA PRO A 332 -7.61 -33.58 0.72
C PRO A 332 -6.12 -33.95 0.63
N ASN A 333 -5.47 -34.08 1.79
CA ASN A 333 -4.10 -34.56 1.86
C ASN A 333 -4.08 -36.07 2.00
N ASN A 334 -3.21 -36.76 1.25
CA ASN A 334 -3.04 -38.21 1.36
C ASN A 334 -1.57 -38.55 1.63
N TYR A 335 -1.37 -39.56 2.46
CA TYR A 335 -0.13 -40.30 2.55
C TYR A 335 -0.12 -41.37 1.46
N TYR A 336 0.97 -41.50 0.72
CA TYR A 336 1.11 -42.42 -0.40
C TYR A 336 2.18 -43.48 -0.10
N ASP A 337 2.23 -44.51 -0.95
CA ASP A 337 3.28 -45.54 -0.95
C ASP A 337 3.29 -46.40 0.34
N ILE A 338 2.09 -46.75 0.83
CA ILE A 338 1.92 -47.63 2.00
C ILE A 338 2.04 -49.10 1.57
N ASP A 339 3.04 -49.80 2.09
CA ASP A 339 3.24 -51.24 1.89
C ASP A 339 3.05 -51.98 3.22
N GLY A 340 1.79 -52.06 3.67
CA GLY A 340 1.45 -52.67 4.96
C GLY A 340 0.01 -52.39 5.39
N ASP A 341 -0.34 -52.84 6.59
CA ASP A 341 -1.64 -52.56 7.18
C ASP A 341 -1.64 -51.18 7.85
N ILE A 342 -2.80 -50.55 7.86
CA ILE A 342 -3.02 -49.20 8.41
C ILE A 342 -3.89 -49.33 9.66
N VAL A 343 -3.42 -48.81 10.78
CA VAL A 343 -4.22 -48.63 12.01
C VAL A 343 -4.63 -47.17 12.10
N LYS A 344 -5.92 -46.93 11.89
CA LYS A 344 -6.55 -45.62 12.10
C LYS A 344 -7.04 -45.56 13.55
N ILE A 345 -6.59 -44.56 14.31
CA ILE A 345 -7.05 -44.27 15.67
C ILE A 345 -7.81 -42.95 15.66
N ASP A 346 -9.07 -42.97 16.09
CA ASP A 346 -9.89 -41.76 16.18
C ASP A 346 -9.73 -41.02 17.52
N ARG A 347 -10.41 -39.87 17.67
CA ARG A 347 -10.41 -39.09 18.91
C ARG A 347 -10.99 -39.83 20.13
N SER A 348 -11.86 -40.82 19.91
CA SER A 348 -12.42 -41.67 20.97
C SER A 348 -11.48 -42.80 21.39
N ASN A 349 -10.30 -42.85 20.75
CA ASN A 349 -9.31 -43.92 20.87
C ASN A 349 -9.83 -45.28 20.37
N ASP A 350 -10.85 -45.26 19.50
CA ASP A 350 -11.29 -46.43 18.75
C ASP A 350 -10.34 -46.65 17.57
N SER A 351 -10.03 -47.92 17.32
CA SER A 351 -9.09 -48.31 16.26
C SER A 351 -9.78 -49.06 15.13
N LEU A 352 -9.40 -48.74 13.90
CA LEU A 352 -9.86 -49.41 12.68
C LEU A 352 -8.63 -49.91 11.91
N LEU A 353 -8.58 -51.21 11.66
CA LEU A 353 -7.57 -51.81 10.79
C LEU A 353 -8.05 -51.76 9.34
N ILE A 354 -7.23 -51.17 8.47
CA ILE A 354 -7.44 -51.09 7.03
C ILE A 354 -6.29 -51.87 6.38
N THR A 355 -6.62 -52.86 5.55
CA THR A 355 -5.63 -53.76 4.92
C THR A 355 -5.63 -53.58 3.41
N GLY A 356 -4.44 -53.61 2.79
CA GLY A 356 -4.28 -53.60 1.34
C GLY A 356 -4.60 -52.28 0.62
N GLU A 357 -4.58 -51.14 1.33
CA GLU A 357 -4.61 -49.82 0.70
C GLU A 357 -3.20 -49.26 0.51
N ASP A 358 -2.95 -48.68 -0.67
CA ASP A 358 -1.68 -48.05 -1.06
C ASP A 358 -1.59 -46.56 -0.66
N LYS A 359 -2.69 -46.00 -0.16
CA LYS A 359 -2.81 -44.61 0.26
C LYS A 359 -3.73 -44.45 1.47
N PHE A 360 -3.45 -43.47 2.31
CA PHE A 360 -4.29 -43.11 3.45
C PHE A 360 -4.59 -41.62 3.43
N LYS A 361 -5.86 -41.23 3.64
CA LYS A 361 -6.23 -39.81 3.70
C LYS A 361 -5.86 -39.21 5.06
N LEU A 362 -4.91 -38.28 5.05
CA LEU A 362 -4.44 -37.56 6.24
C LEU A 362 -5.39 -36.45 6.67
N SER A 363 -6.03 -35.77 5.72
CA SER A 363 -7.02 -34.73 6.02
C SER A 363 -8.05 -34.59 4.91
N ASN A 364 -9.24 -34.14 5.25
CA ASN A 364 -10.27 -33.77 4.29
C ASN A 364 -9.96 -32.40 3.66
N SER A 365 -10.65 -32.08 2.57
CA SER A 365 -10.73 -30.71 2.07
C SER A 365 -11.18 -29.75 3.17
N PHE A 366 -10.61 -28.55 3.18
CA PHE A 366 -10.88 -27.51 4.18
C PHE A 366 -10.54 -27.91 5.62
N THR A 367 -9.59 -28.84 5.79
CA THR A 367 -9.05 -29.23 7.10
C THR A 367 -7.53 -29.41 7.07
N PRO A 368 -6.79 -29.01 8.12
CA PRO A 368 -7.27 -28.30 9.30
C PRO A 368 -7.77 -26.88 8.98
N VAL A 369 -8.52 -26.29 9.91
CA VAL A 369 -8.87 -24.87 9.88
C VAL A 369 -8.16 -24.17 11.02
N ASN A 370 -7.22 -23.31 10.70
CA ASN A 370 -6.55 -22.45 11.67
C ASN A 370 -7.21 -21.08 11.65
N VAL A 371 -7.59 -20.59 12.82
CA VAL A 371 -8.16 -19.28 13.05
C VAL A 371 -7.26 -18.52 14.01
N GLU A 372 -6.77 -17.37 13.60
CA GLU A 372 -6.07 -16.43 14.46
C GLU A 372 -6.83 -15.11 14.50
N GLU A 373 -7.30 -14.74 15.69
CA GLU A 373 -8.01 -13.49 15.94
C GLU A 373 -7.14 -12.60 16.82
N SER A 374 -7.13 -11.29 16.57
CA SER A 374 -6.51 -10.36 17.50
C SER A 374 -7.16 -8.99 17.50
N ALA A 375 -7.05 -8.30 18.63
CA ALA A 375 -7.53 -6.94 18.77
C ALA A 375 -6.64 -6.15 19.76
N GLY A 376 -6.49 -4.86 19.50
CA GLY A 376 -5.67 -4.00 20.35
C GLY A 376 -5.43 -2.62 19.77
N LEU A 377 -4.22 -2.12 19.99
CA LEU A 377 -3.79 -0.79 19.56
C LEU A 377 -2.88 -0.88 18.34
N ASN A 378 -3.15 -0.02 17.36
CA ASN A 378 -2.31 0.22 16.20
C ASN A 378 -1.61 1.57 16.35
N PHE A 379 -0.30 1.56 16.11
CA PHE A 379 0.57 2.71 16.09
C PHE A 379 1.28 2.80 14.74
N THR A 380 0.96 3.82 13.95
CA THR A 380 1.55 4.09 12.64
C THR A 380 2.56 5.22 12.79
N PHE A 381 3.86 4.88 12.86
CA PHE A 381 4.95 5.85 13.03
C PHE A 381 5.14 6.72 11.79
N LEU A 382 5.07 6.09 10.61
CA LEU A 382 5.32 6.71 9.32
C LEU A 382 4.30 6.15 8.34
N LYS A 383 3.59 7.02 7.63
CA LYS A 383 2.75 6.65 6.49
C LYS A 383 2.93 7.68 5.40
N SER A 384 3.56 7.26 4.30
CA SER A 384 3.79 8.04 3.09
C SER A 384 3.56 7.16 1.85
N SER A 385 3.67 7.74 0.66
CA SER A 385 3.62 6.99 -0.61
C SER A 385 4.85 6.09 -0.83
N ALA A 386 5.97 6.41 -0.19
CA ALA A 386 7.22 5.65 -0.34
C ALA A 386 7.45 4.66 0.81
N SER A 387 6.80 4.87 1.95
CA SER A 387 7.09 4.09 3.14
C SER A 387 5.93 4.04 4.14
N GLU A 388 5.79 2.88 4.78
CA GLU A 388 4.90 2.68 5.90
C GLU A 388 5.64 1.94 7.02
N LEU A 389 5.52 2.43 8.25
CA LEU A 389 6.04 1.78 9.45
C LEU A 389 4.93 1.75 10.50
N TYR A 390 4.61 0.57 11.00
CA TYR A 390 3.59 0.40 12.02
C TYR A 390 3.97 -0.66 13.05
N LEU A 391 3.36 -0.53 14.22
CA LEU A 391 3.38 -1.51 15.29
C LEU A 391 1.95 -1.72 15.79
N ARG A 392 1.60 -2.97 16.04
CA ARG A 392 0.34 -3.40 16.64
C ARG A 392 0.65 -4.23 17.86
N ALA A 393 -0.11 -4.00 18.92
CA ALA A 393 -0.01 -4.77 20.14
C ALA A 393 -1.41 -5.00 20.72
N GLY A 394 -1.67 -6.21 21.18
CA GLY A 394 -3.01 -6.59 21.61
C GLY A 394 -3.10 -7.97 22.23
N PHE A 395 -4.34 -8.44 22.34
CA PHE A 395 -4.66 -9.80 22.72
C PHE A 395 -5.04 -10.58 21.47
N GLY A 396 -4.67 -11.86 21.43
CA GLY A 396 -5.03 -12.75 20.34
C GLY A 396 -5.44 -14.14 20.81
N PHE A 397 -6.23 -14.79 19.97
CA PHE A 397 -6.73 -16.14 20.14
C PHE A 397 -6.33 -16.95 18.91
N LYS A 398 -5.81 -18.15 19.12
CA LYS A 398 -5.53 -19.12 18.06
C LYS A 398 -6.31 -20.39 18.30
N GLN A 399 -6.98 -20.87 17.26
CA GLN A 399 -7.81 -22.06 17.28
C GLN A 399 -7.42 -22.90 16.06
N ASN A 400 -7.07 -24.16 16.28
CA ASN A 400 -6.79 -25.12 15.22
C ASN A 400 -7.83 -26.24 15.33
N PHE A 401 -8.72 -26.28 14.34
CA PHE A 401 -9.75 -27.32 14.22
C PHE A 401 -9.23 -28.45 13.33
N ASN A 402 -9.05 -29.62 13.94
CA ASN A 402 -8.39 -30.78 13.36
C ASN A 402 -9.38 -31.91 13.01
N ASP A 403 -10.60 -31.59 12.55
CA ASP A 403 -11.60 -32.61 12.25
C ASP A 403 -11.12 -33.58 11.15
N ASN A 404 -11.07 -34.88 11.46
CA ASN A 404 -10.53 -35.90 10.55
C ASN A 404 -9.11 -35.60 10.05
N VAL A 405 -8.28 -34.93 10.86
CA VAL A 405 -6.87 -34.68 10.58
C VAL A 405 -6.03 -35.69 11.33
N TYR A 406 -5.23 -36.48 10.61
CA TYR A 406 -4.43 -37.56 11.17
C TYR A 406 -2.93 -37.27 11.05
N ALA A 407 -2.17 -37.55 12.11
CA ALA A 407 -0.71 -37.54 12.09
C ALA A 407 -0.15 -38.96 12.20
N SER A 408 0.97 -39.21 11.53
CA SER A 408 1.73 -40.46 11.64
C SER A 408 2.57 -40.45 12.90
N ILE A 409 2.41 -41.44 13.78
CA ILE A 409 3.14 -41.50 15.06
C ILE A 409 4.28 -42.53 15.01
N LEU A 410 4.05 -43.70 14.41
CA LEU A 410 5.06 -44.75 14.23
C LEU A 410 4.70 -45.63 13.01
N SER A 411 5.71 -45.91 12.18
CA SER A 411 5.68 -46.93 11.14
C SER A 411 6.63 -48.06 11.55
N SER A 412 6.08 -49.25 11.76
CA SER A 412 6.88 -50.49 11.76
C SER A 412 6.83 -51.08 10.34
N ASP A 413 7.78 -51.93 9.96
CA ASP A 413 7.99 -52.42 8.57
C ASP A 413 6.74 -53.01 7.86
N SER A 414 5.61 -53.20 8.54
CA SER A 414 4.34 -53.65 7.95
C SER A 414 3.07 -53.05 8.59
N LEU A 415 3.21 -52.10 9.53
CA LEU A 415 2.06 -51.49 10.23
C LEU A 415 2.27 -49.98 10.40
N TYR A 416 1.37 -49.20 9.80
CA TYR A 416 1.35 -47.73 9.84
C TYR A 416 0.25 -47.25 10.79
N THR A 417 0.60 -46.47 11.81
CA THR A 417 -0.40 -45.96 12.76
C THR A 417 -0.64 -44.46 12.55
N PHE A 418 -1.89 -44.11 12.27
CA PHE A 418 -2.35 -42.74 12.09
C PHE A 418 -3.35 -42.39 13.20
N THR A 419 -3.08 -41.31 13.93
CA THR A 419 -3.90 -40.87 15.05
C THR A 419 -4.50 -39.52 14.76
N GLU A 420 -5.81 -39.41 14.99
CA GLU A 420 -6.54 -38.16 14.82
C GLU A 420 -6.03 -37.10 15.80
N GLN A 421 -5.81 -35.90 15.30
CA GLN A 421 -5.31 -34.77 16.07
C GLN A 421 -6.45 -34.11 16.84
N GLU A 422 -6.18 -33.74 18.09
CA GLU A 422 -7.10 -32.94 18.90
C GLU A 422 -7.12 -31.49 18.45
N ASP A 423 -8.21 -30.79 18.75
CA ASP A 423 -8.30 -29.36 18.50
C ASP A 423 -7.43 -28.58 19.48
N ILE A 424 -6.68 -27.60 18.99
CA ILE A 424 -5.73 -26.83 19.80
C ILE A 424 -6.25 -25.40 19.96
N TYR A 425 -6.32 -24.94 21.20
CA TYR A 425 -6.72 -23.58 21.55
C TYR A 425 -5.61 -22.90 22.33
N SER A 426 -5.37 -21.63 22.05
CA SER A 426 -4.47 -20.79 22.85
C SER A 426 -4.87 -19.34 22.82
N ASN A 427 -4.67 -18.64 23.93
CA ASN A 427 -4.81 -17.20 24.00
C ASN A 427 -3.53 -16.53 24.50
N GLY A 428 -3.27 -15.33 24.02
CA GLY A 428 -1.98 -14.70 24.26
C GLY A 428 -1.94 -13.21 24.01
N LEU A 429 -0.76 -12.64 24.27
CA LEU A 429 -0.41 -11.31 23.80
C LEU A 429 0.16 -11.42 22.39
N THR A 430 -0.24 -10.51 21.50
CA THR A 430 0.28 -10.43 20.14
C THR A 430 0.99 -9.10 19.92
N PHE A 431 2.11 -9.16 19.21
CA PHE A 431 2.86 -8.00 18.75
C PHE A 431 3.21 -8.19 17.29
N THR A 432 2.85 -7.21 16.46
CA THR A 432 3.19 -7.18 15.04
C THR A 432 3.91 -5.88 14.73
N ALA A 433 5.10 -5.96 14.14
CA ALA A 433 5.79 -4.82 13.57
C ALA A 433 5.87 -5.00 12.06
N GLY A 434 5.45 -3.98 11.31
CA GLY A 434 5.45 -4.01 9.86
C GLY A 434 6.17 -2.80 9.28
N ALA A 435 6.91 -3.05 8.21
CA ALA A 435 7.60 -2.03 7.45
C ALA A 435 7.43 -2.32 5.95
N ASP A 436 7.08 -1.30 5.18
CA ASP A 436 7.02 -1.33 3.73
C ASP A 436 7.82 -0.12 3.22
N PHE A 437 8.81 -0.38 2.36
CA PHE A 437 9.67 0.65 1.78
C PHE A 437 9.79 0.45 0.26
N ASN A 438 9.44 1.48 -0.48
CA ASN A 438 9.69 1.57 -1.92
C ASN A 438 10.92 2.44 -2.13
N PHE A 439 12.08 1.82 -2.35
CA PHE A 439 13.35 2.52 -2.57
C PHE A 439 13.40 3.18 -3.96
N THR A 440 12.88 2.50 -4.98
CA THR A 440 12.80 2.97 -6.37
C THR A 440 11.52 2.41 -7.03
N ASN A 441 11.23 2.75 -8.29
CA ASN A 441 10.11 2.14 -9.06
C ASN A 441 10.24 0.63 -9.26
N SER A 442 11.43 0.07 -9.03
CA SER A 442 11.74 -1.33 -9.30
C SER A 442 12.17 -2.11 -8.07
N ILE A 443 12.27 -1.48 -6.90
CA ILE A 443 12.76 -2.12 -5.68
C ILE A 443 11.82 -1.80 -4.52
N THR A 444 11.15 -2.83 -4.03
CA THR A 444 10.28 -2.77 -2.84
C THR A 444 10.81 -3.73 -1.79
N TYR A 445 10.85 -3.29 -0.54
CA TYR A 445 11.23 -4.08 0.61
C TYR A 445 10.10 -4.09 1.62
N VAL A 446 9.67 -5.28 2.03
CA VAL A 446 8.62 -5.49 3.04
C VAL A 446 9.22 -6.32 4.16
N SER A 447 8.97 -5.93 5.40
CA SER A 447 9.38 -6.67 6.59
C SER A 447 8.21 -6.76 7.56
N ILE A 448 7.89 -7.97 8.02
CA ILE A 448 6.83 -8.21 8.99
C ILE A 448 7.37 -9.14 10.07
N ALA A 449 7.38 -8.66 11.32
CA ALA A 449 7.70 -9.46 12.48
C ALA A 449 6.46 -9.64 13.34
N ASN A 450 6.15 -10.89 13.70
CA ASN A 450 5.05 -11.30 14.54
C ASN A 450 5.57 -12.07 15.75
N LEU A 451 5.07 -11.72 16.93
CA LEU A 451 5.34 -12.40 18.19
C LEU A 451 4.01 -12.70 18.88
N PHE A 452 3.77 -13.97 19.19
CA PHE A 452 2.64 -14.40 19.99
C PHE A 452 3.15 -15.02 21.29
N TYR A 453 2.83 -14.40 22.41
CA TYR A 453 3.17 -14.89 23.74
C TYR A 453 1.96 -15.60 24.36
N ASN A 454 2.05 -16.91 24.51
CA ASN A 454 0.98 -17.74 25.03
C ASN A 454 0.84 -17.55 26.55
N LEU A 455 -0.37 -17.24 27.01
CA LEU A 455 -0.67 -17.06 28.43
C LEU A 455 -1.12 -18.37 29.11
N ASP A 456 -1.45 -19.41 28.34
CA ASP A 456 -1.90 -20.70 28.84
C ASP A 456 -0.74 -21.72 28.87
N GLY A 457 -0.56 -22.44 29.99
CA GLY A 457 0.49 -23.45 30.19
C GLY A 457 1.87 -22.88 30.52
N ASP A 458 2.95 -23.54 30.07
CA ASP A 458 4.38 -23.28 30.39
C ASP A 458 4.95 -21.92 29.93
N ARG A 459 4.10 -20.96 29.53
CA ARG A 459 4.48 -19.59 29.10
C ARG A 459 5.49 -19.58 27.96
N ASN A 460 5.02 -19.96 26.79
CA ASN A 460 5.83 -20.09 25.59
C ASN A 460 5.54 -18.97 24.59
N TYR A 461 6.41 -18.80 23.59
CA TYR A 461 6.22 -17.80 22.55
C TYR A 461 6.46 -18.38 21.16
N ASN A 462 5.71 -17.86 20.19
CA ASN A 462 5.89 -18.14 18.77
C ASN A 462 6.36 -16.86 18.10
N PHE A 463 7.42 -16.94 17.32
CA PHE A 463 8.02 -15.82 16.62
C PHE A 463 8.10 -16.11 15.12
N SER A 464 7.73 -15.13 14.31
CA SER A 464 7.92 -15.20 12.86
C SER A 464 8.41 -13.84 12.37
N TRP A 465 9.45 -13.84 11.54
CA TRP A 465 9.95 -12.65 10.89
C TRP A 465 10.18 -12.91 9.41
N GLU A 466 9.38 -12.26 8.58
CA GLU A 466 9.39 -12.37 7.13
C GLU A 466 9.96 -11.09 6.52
N ASN A 467 10.85 -11.24 5.55
CA ASN A 467 11.50 -10.16 4.83
C ASN A 467 11.43 -10.46 3.35
N ASP A 468 10.79 -9.60 2.58
CA ASP A 468 10.64 -9.73 1.14
C ASP A 468 11.32 -8.56 0.44
N LEU A 469 12.16 -8.87 -0.54
CA LEU A 469 12.81 -7.91 -1.41
C LEU A 469 12.41 -8.21 -2.86
N LEU A 470 11.58 -7.33 -3.40
CA LEU A 470 11.01 -7.43 -4.74
C LEU A 470 11.82 -6.58 -5.71
N PHE A 471 12.39 -7.21 -6.73
CA PHE A 471 13.06 -6.55 -7.84
C PHE A 471 12.25 -6.70 -9.13
N LYS A 472 11.60 -5.62 -9.57
CA LYS A 472 10.85 -5.61 -10.83
C LYS A 472 11.81 -5.54 -12.01
N ILE A 473 11.77 -6.57 -12.87
CA ILE A 473 12.59 -6.64 -14.10
C ILE A 473 11.79 -6.07 -15.28
N PHE A 474 10.56 -6.56 -15.47
CA PHE A 474 9.62 -6.12 -16.52
C PHE A 474 8.22 -5.88 -15.94
N LYS A 475 7.26 -5.42 -16.75
CA LYS A 475 5.87 -5.15 -16.30
C LYS A 475 5.26 -6.33 -15.52
N TYR A 476 5.48 -7.55 -16.01
CA TYR A 476 4.90 -8.78 -15.49
C TYR A 476 5.93 -9.75 -14.91
N VAL A 477 7.20 -9.34 -14.75
CA VAL A 477 8.28 -10.24 -14.31
C VAL A 477 9.08 -9.57 -13.21
N SER A 478 9.24 -10.26 -12.09
CA SER A 478 10.07 -9.84 -10.96
C SER A 478 10.95 -10.96 -10.45
N LEU A 479 12.03 -10.56 -9.78
CA LEU A 479 12.87 -11.43 -8.98
C LEU A 479 12.60 -11.10 -7.52
N ASP A 480 12.09 -12.08 -6.78
CA ASP A 480 11.61 -11.93 -5.41
C ASP A 480 12.54 -12.72 -4.51
N TYR A 481 13.16 -12.05 -3.54
CA TYR A 481 13.93 -12.71 -2.50
C TYR A 481 13.19 -12.63 -1.17
N SER A 482 12.80 -13.78 -0.63
CA SER A 482 12.13 -13.87 0.67
C SER A 482 13.03 -14.58 1.68
N PHE A 483 13.15 -14.00 2.87
CA PHE A 483 13.82 -14.58 4.02
C PHE A 483 12.86 -14.65 5.20
N ILE A 484 12.60 -15.87 5.65
CA ILE A 484 11.64 -16.15 6.72
C ILE A 484 12.39 -16.83 7.86
N LEU A 485 12.22 -16.27 9.07
CA LEU A 485 12.61 -16.88 10.33
C LEU A 485 11.35 -17.28 11.09
N LYS A 486 11.34 -18.50 11.63
CA LYS A 486 10.23 -19.02 12.44
C LYS A 486 10.75 -19.76 13.66
N TYR A 487 10.06 -19.58 14.76
CA TYR A 487 10.23 -20.34 15.98
C TYR A 487 8.85 -20.64 16.56
N ASP A 488 8.51 -21.93 16.67
CA ASP A 488 7.29 -22.39 17.32
C ASP A 488 7.66 -23.37 18.42
N TYR A 489 7.38 -22.99 19.67
CA TYR A 489 7.75 -23.80 20.82
C TYR A 489 7.01 -25.14 20.89
N LYS A 490 5.77 -25.21 20.38
CA LYS A 490 4.90 -26.40 20.55
C LYS A 490 4.77 -27.23 19.28
N ALA A 491 4.78 -26.61 18.09
CA ALA A 491 4.57 -27.32 16.84
C ALA A 491 5.81 -28.11 16.38
N ASP A 492 7.01 -27.64 16.74
CA ASP A 492 8.24 -28.35 16.46
C ASP A 492 8.65 -29.14 17.69
N ALA A 493 8.75 -30.47 17.58
CA ALA A 493 9.50 -31.31 18.54
C ALA A 493 11.00 -30.91 18.66
N LYS A 494 11.38 -29.81 18.02
CA LYS A 494 12.73 -29.35 17.73
C LYS A 494 12.84 -27.91 18.23
N ASN A 495 13.47 -27.76 19.39
CA ASN A 495 13.68 -26.46 20.05
C ASN A 495 14.73 -25.59 19.33
N TYR A 496 14.58 -25.30 18.04
CA TYR A 496 15.52 -24.47 17.27
C TYR A 496 14.80 -23.50 16.31
N MET A 497 15.53 -22.50 15.83
CA MET A 497 15.04 -21.50 14.88
C MET A 497 15.07 -22.05 13.45
N ILE A 498 13.92 -22.06 12.78
CA ILE A 498 13.82 -22.42 11.36
C ILE A 498 14.12 -21.19 10.52
N TYR A 499 15.02 -21.33 9.55
CA TYR A 499 15.23 -20.35 8.49
C TYR A 499 14.76 -20.92 7.15
N ASP A 500 14.23 -20.05 6.30
CA ASP A 500 13.75 -20.39 4.97
C ASP A 500 14.10 -19.24 4.02
N ASN A 501 15.03 -19.50 3.11
CA ASN A 501 15.47 -18.57 2.07
C ASN A 501 14.82 -18.97 0.76
N ARG A 502 14.21 -18.02 0.07
CA ARG A 502 13.53 -18.26 -1.21
C ARG A 502 13.98 -17.22 -2.22
N LEU A 503 14.38 -17.69 -3.39
CA LEU A 503 14.61 -16.86 -4.56
C LEU A 503 13.62 -17.28 -5.63
N ALA A 504 12.68 -16.42 -5.98
CA ALA A 504 11.62 -16.71 -6.93
C ALA A 504 11.72 -15.81 -8.15
N LEU A 505 11.69 -16.41 -9.34
CA LEU A 505 11.37 -15.68 -10.56
C LEU A 505 9.85 -15.71 -10.71
N GLU A 506 9.19 -14.56 -10.48
CA GLU A 506 7.75 -14.43 -10.45
C GLU A 506 7.23 -13.77 -11.74
N PHE A 507 6.18 -14.35 -12.29
CA PHE A 507 5.35 -13.80 -13.34
C PHE A 507 4.02 -13.34 -12.72
N SER A 508 3.69 -12.05 -12.82
CA SER A 508 2.48 -11.50 -12.22
C SER A 508 1.62 -10.75 -13.23
N TYR A 509 0.31 -10.94 -13.16
CA TYR A 509 -0.69 -10.28 -13.99
C TYR A 509 -1.82 -9.73 -13.12
N TYR A 510 -2.21 -8.48 -13.36
CA TYR A 510 -3.23 -7.75 -12.60
C TYR A 510 -4.49 -7.68 -13.46
N LEU A 511 -5.61 -8.23 -12.98
CA LEU A 511 -6.87 -8.34 -13.74
C LEU A 511 -7.78 -7.11 -13.60
N ASN A 512 -7.88 -6.56 -12.38
CA ASN A 512 -8.63 -5.35 -12.07
C ASN A 512 -7.73 -4.44 -11.25
N ARG A 513 -7.66 -3.16 -11.63
CA ARG A 513 -6.98 -2.07 -10.91
C ARG A 513 -8.02 -1.12 -10.31
#